data_AF-A0A0F8YG26-F1
#
_entry.id   AF-A0A0F8YG26-F1
#
_cell.length_a   1.000
_cell.length_b   1.000
_cell.length_c   1.000
_cell.angle_alpha   90.00
_cell.angle_beta   90.00
_cell.angle_gamma   90.00
#
_symmetry.space_group_name_H-M   'P 1'
#
loop_
_entity.id
_entity.type
_entity.pdbx_description
1 polymer ?
#
loop_
_entity_poly.entity_id
_entity_poly.type
_entity_poly.pdbx_seq_one_letter_code
_entity_poly.pdbx_strand_id
1 'polypeptide(L)'
;FGRLSFNVNYEDRSVTSGTILNVIPTITPDKKHVLLNIEAVLTDFLGFRRQVIDVGFFGGDLPGAGEDYTIEFPQVEVSRVQTRVSVPDGGTLLLGGQKLSVETEIESGIPILSKIPFIGRLFSNRTKVRDNRILLILVKPTIILQEEAEAEAIAAMEGGFY
;
A
#
# COMPACT_ATOMS: atom_id res chain seq x y z
N PHE A 1 -24.70 24.87 -34.88
CA PHE A 1 -23.68 23.81 -34.74
C PHE A 1 -22.91 24.03 -33.44
N GLY A 2 -23.42 23.47 -32.33
CA GLY A 2 -22.81 23.62 -31.01
C GLY A 2 -21.70 22.59 -30.82
N ARG A 3 -20.46 23.03 -30.62
CA ARG A 3 -19.36 22.14 -30.24
C ARG A 3 -19.57 21.76 -28.76
N LEU A 4 -19.74 20.47 -28.49
CA LEU A 4 -19.79 19.94 -27.13
C LEU A 4 -18.38 20.06 -26.54
N SER A 5 -18.18 20.98 -25.60
CA SER A 5 -16.95 21.09 -24.82
C SER A 5 -17.06 20.16 -23.63
N PHE A 6 -16.27 19.08 -23.62
CA PHE A 6 -16.08 18.26 -22.44
C PHE A 6 -15.04 18.92 -21.53
N ASN A 7 -15.48 19.41 -20.37
CA ASN A 7 -14.56 19.84 -19.31
C ASN A 7 -14.22 18.61 -18.47
N VAL A 8 -13.03 18.05 -18.67
CA VAL A 8 -12.47 17.05 -17.76
C VAL A 8 -11.79 17.81 -16.62
N ASN A 9 -12.48 17.91 -15.49
CA ASN A 9 -11.88 18.42 -14.27
C ASN A 9 -10.91 17.35 -13.75
N TYR A 10 -9.62 17.51 -14.05
CA TYR A 10 -8.56 16.78 -13.34
C TYR A 10 -8.43 17.44 -11.96
N GLU A 11 -9.08 16.86 -10.96
CA GLU A 11 -8.72 17.12 -9.57
C GLU A 11 -7.34 16.47 -9.39
N ASP A 12 -6.29 17.28 -9.26
CA ASP A 12 -4.93 16.83 -8.97
C ASP A 12 -4.92 16.21 -7.57
N ARG A 13 -5.42 14.98 -7.49
CA ARG A 13 -5.32 14.16 -6.29
C ARG A 13 -3.90 13.68 -6.26
N SER A 14 -3.05 14.46 -5.62
CA SER A 14 -1.73 14.01 -5.20
C SER A 14 -1.90 12.67 -4.47
N VAL A 15 -1.45 11.60 -5.10
CA VAL A 15 -1.46 10.28 -4.48
C VAL A 15 -0.25 10.21 -3.56
N THR A 16 -0.49 10.39 -2.27
CA THR A 16 0.55 10.22 -1.25
C THR A 16 0.79 8.74 -1.02
N SER A 17 1.88 8.20 -1.58
CA SER A 17 2.40 6.89 -1.21
C SER A 17 3.25 7.02 0.07
N GLY A 18 3.06 6.11 1.01
CA GLY A 18 3.75 6.14 2.30
C GLY A 18 3.15 5.21 3.34
N THR A 19 3.80 5.17 4.49
CA THR A 19 3.35 4.39 5.65
C THR A 19 2.99 5.34 6.77
N ILE A 20 1.80 5.19 7.32
CA ILE A 20 1.32 5.92 8.49
C ILE A 20 1.12 4.91 9.61
N LEU A 21 1.68 5.19 10.78
CA LEU A 21 1.54 4.37 11.97
C LEU A 21 1.00 5.23 13.12
N ASN A 22 -0.21 4.90 13.56
CA ASN A 22 -0.85 5.50 14.73
C ASN A 22 -0.77 4.52 15.88
N VAL A 23 -0.26 4.97 17.03
CA VAL A 23 -0.15 4.15 18.24
C VAL A 23 -0.68 4.93 19.43
N ILE A 24 -1.62 4.33 20.15
CA ILE A 24 -2.12 4.87 21.42
C ILE A 24 -1.73 3.88 22.52
N PRO A 25 -0.75 4.23 23.37
CA PRO A 25 -0.38 3.42 24.52
C PRO A 25 -1.31 3.68 25.71
N THR A 26 -1.53 2.67 26.53
CA THR A 26 -2.22 2.77 27.82
C THR A 26 -1.51 1.88 28.83
N ILE A 27 -1.01 2.49 29.89
CA ILE A 27 -0.29 1.77 30.96
C ILE A 27 -1.33 1.13 31.88
N THR A 28 -1.14 -0.14 32.22
CA THR A 28 -2.02 -0.83 33.17
C THR A 28 -1.75 -0.35 34.61
N PRO A 29 -2.74 -0.37 35.52
CA PRO A 29 -2.56 0.10 36.90
C PRO A 29 -1.44 -0.60 37.68
N ASP A 30 -1.15 -1.85 37.34
CA ASP A 30 -0.07 -2.65 37.92
C ASP A 30 1.34 -2.27 37.40
N LYS A 31 1.45 -1.34 36.44
CA LYS A 31 2.70 -0.89 35.80
C LYS A 31 3.53 -2.03 35.18
N LYS A 32 2.93 -3.19 34.91
CA LYS A 32 3.64 -4.35 34.33
C LYS A 32 3.41 -4.53 32.85
N HIS A 33 2.32 -3.97 32.32
CA HIS A 33 1.91 -4.13 30.93
C HIS A 33 1.56 -2.79 30.31
N VAL A 34 1.77 -2.69 29.00
CA VAL A 34 1.34 -1.59 28.18
C VAL A 34 0.38 -2.14 27.14
N LEU A 35 -0.86 -1.66 27.18
CA LEU A 35 -1.84 -1.90 26.14
C LEU A 35 -1.54 -0.96 24.98
N LEU A 36 -1.33 -1.52 23.79
CA LEU A 36 -1.07 -0.76 22.57
C LEU A 36 -2.26 -0.94 21.64
N ASN A 37 -2.89 0.17 21.27
CA ASN A 37 -3.80 0.21 20.13
C ASN A 37 -3.02 0.72 18.93
N ILE A 38 -2.82 -0.16 17.94
CA ILE A 38 -1.96 0.09 16.79
C ILE A 38 -2.81 0.08 15.52
N GLU A 39 -2.71 1.16 14.76
CA GLU A 39 -3.29 1.28 13.43
C GLU A 39 -2.18 1.64 12.44
N ALA A 40 -1.88 0.72 11.52
CA ALA A 40 -0.92 0.93 10.44
C ALA A 40 -1.67 1.01 9.11
N VAL A 41 -1.35 2.02 8.32
CA VAL A 41 -1.86 2.21 6.95
C VAL A 41 -0.66 2.33 6.02
N LEU A 42 -0.55 1.42 5.06
CA LEU A 42 0.44 1.45 3.98
C LEU A 42 -0.28 1.76 2.68
N THR A 43 0.18 2.78 1.96
CA THR A 43 -0.34 3.16 0.65
C THR A 43 0.77 3.04 -0.39
N ASP A 44 0.62 2.13 -1.33
CA ASP A 44 1.51 1.98 -2.48
C ASP A 44 0.86 2.51 -3.76
N PHE A 45 1.67 3.12 -4.62
CA PHE A 45 1.25 3.64 -5.90
C PHE A 45 1.62 2.64 -7.01
N LEU A 46 0.61 2.01 -7.61
CA LEU A 46 0.77 0.96 -8.61
C LEU A 46 0.90 1.52 -10.05
N GLY A 47 0.85 2.84 -10.22
CA GLY A 47 0.92 3.50 -11.53
C GLY A 47 -0.44 3.92 -12.07
N PHE A 48 -0.48 4.32 -13.35
CA PHE A 48 -1.70 4.73 -14.02
C PHE A 48 -2.24 3.61 -14.92
N ARG A 49 -3.50 3.23 -14.71
CA ARG A 49 -4.23 2.34 -15.62
C ARG A 49 -4.84 3.18 -16.74
N ARG A 50 -4.45 2.88 -17.97
CA ARG A 50 -5.04 3.47 -19.18
C ARG A 50 -6.29 2.69 -19.57
N GLN A 51 -7.40 3.40 -19.77
CA GLN A 51 -8.64 2.86 -20.33
C GLN A 51 -8.98 3.63 -21.59
N VAL A 52 -9.10 2.91 -22.70
CA VAL A 52 -9.54 3.47 -23.98
C VAL A 52 -11.06 3.39 -24.03
N ILE A 53 -11.72 4.51 -24.28
CA ILE A 53 -13.16 4.57 -24.52
C ILE A 53 -13.36 4.75 -26.02
N ASP A 54 -13.93 3.72 -26.65
CA ASP A 54 -14.45 3.80 -28.01
C ASP A 54 -15.81 4.53 -27.96
N VAL A 55 -15.83 5.74 -28.48
CA VAL A 55 -17.07 6.53 -28.67
C VAL A 55 -17.58 6.40 -30.11
N GLY A 56 -17.62 5.19 -30.63
CA GLY A 56 -18.30 4.86 -31.87
C GLY A 56 -19.82 5.00 -31.74
N PHE A 57 -20.36 6.19 -32.04
CA PHE A 57 -21.78 6.28 -32.35
C PHE A 57 -22.05 5.61 -33.70
N PHE A 58 -23.04 4.71 -33.70
CA PHE A 58 -23.70 4.04 -34.83
C PHE A 58 -23.21 4.47 -36.23
N GLY A 59 -22.27 3.70 -36.79
CA GLY A 59 -22.10 3.43 -38.23
C GLY A 59 -22.16 4.61 -39.21
N GLY A 60 -21.47 5.71 -38.95
CA GLY A 60 -21.34 6.83 -39.88
C GLY A 60 -19.88 7.18 -40.18
N ASP A 61 -19.51 7.16 -41.45
CA ASP A 61 -18.20 7.48 -42.03
C ASP A 61 -17.90 9.00 -41.93
N LEU A 62 -17.88 9.54 -40.71
CA LEU A 62 -17.55 10.95 -40.44
C LEU A 62 -16.06 11.10 -40.11
N PRO A 63 -15.35 12.08 -40.71
CA PRO A 63 -13.96 12.36 -40.34
C PRO A 63 -13.89 12.81 -38.87
N GLY A 64 -13.20 12.04 -38.04
CA GLY A 64 -13.12 12.24 -36.58
C GLY A 64 -14.04 11.34 -35.75
N ALA A 65 -14.85 10.48 -36.37
CA ALA A 65 -15.54 9.38 -35.70
C ALA A 65 -14.60 8.17 -35.63
N GLY A 66 -14.14 7.82 -34.41
CA GLY A 66 -13.12 6.81 -34.18
C GLY A 66 -11.87 7.33 -33.45
N GLU A 67 -11.90 8.56 -32.94
CA GLU A 67 -10.85 9.02 -32.02
C GLU A 67 -11.00 8.30 -30.69
N ASP A 68 -10.05 7.41 -30.42
CA ASP A 68 -9.90 6.71 -29.15
C ASP A 68 -9.58 7.71 -28.03
N TYR A 69 -10.53 7.94 -27.14
CA TYR A 69 -10.27 8.75 -25.94
C TYR A 69 -9.60 7.86 -24.89
N THR A 70 -8.32 8.11 -24.63
CA THR A 70 -7.58 7.44 -23.54
C THR A 70 -7.70 8.27 -22.27
N ILE A 71 -8.28 7.69 -21.23
CA ILE A 71 -8.29 8.25 -19.89
C ILE A 71 -7.37 7.43 -18.98
N GLU A 72 -6.63 8.11 -18.11
CA GLU A 72 -5.69 7.50 -17.18
C GLU A 72 -6.21 7.63 -15.74
N PHE A 73 -6.24 6.52 -15.01
CA PHE A 73 -6.61 6.50 -13.59
C PHE A 73 -5.45 6.04 -12.72
N PRO A 74 -5.11 6.75 -11.64
CA PRO A 74 -4.11 6.27 -10.69
C PRO A 74 -4.64 5.01 -9.98
N GLN A 75 -3.79 4.00 -9.88
CA GLN A 75 -4.06 2.81 -9.09
C GLN A 75 -3.23 2.87 -7.81
N VAL A 76 -3.90 2.68 -6.68
CA VAL A 76 -3.27 2.62 -5.36
C VAL A 76 -3.65 1.34 -4.66
N GLU A 77 -2.69 0.76 -3.96
CA GLU A 77 -2.93 -0.36 -3.04
C GLU A 77 -2.87 0.18 -1.63
N VAL A 78 -3.96 0.00 -0.86
CA VAL A 78 -4.01 0.43 0.54
C VAL A 78 -4.15 -0.79 1.43
N SER A 79 -3.19 -0.95 2.34
CA SER A 79 -3.17 -2.02 3.33
C SER A 79 -3.37 -1.43 4.71
N ARG A 80 -4.33 -1.95 5.48
CA ARG A 80 -4.63 -1.47 6.83
C ARG A 80 -4.54 -2.62 7.83
N VAL A 81 -3.79 -2.41 8.90
CA VAL A 81 -3.69 -3.34 10.03
C VAL A 81 -4.12 -2.61 11.28
N GLN A 82 -5.14 -3.14 11.96
CA GLN A 82 -5.61 -2.65 13.26
C GLN A 82 -5.49 -3.77 14.27
N THR A 83 -4.78 -3.53 15.36
CA THR A 83 -4.57 -4.53 16.39
C THR A 83 -4.49 -3.90 17.77
N ARG A 84 -4.97 -4.65 18.76
CA ARG A 84 -4.91 -4.28 20.18
C ARG A 84 -4.16 -5.37 20.92
N VAL A 85 -3.01 -5.02 21.49
CA VAL A 85 -2.12 -6.00 22.12
C VAL A 85 -1.68 -5.52 23.50
N SER A 86 -1.43 -6.49 24.38
CA SER A 86 -0.83 -6.25 25.70
C SER A 86 0.61 -6.73 25.64
N VAL A 87 1.56 -5.84 25.92
CA VAL A 87 2.99 -6.16 25.92
C VAL A 87 3.53 -5.85 27.32
N PRO A 88 4.31 -6.76 27.94
CA PRO A 88 4.93 -6.47 29.22
C PRO A 88 5.94 -5.33 29.09
N ASP A 89 6.18 -4.60 30.18
CA ASP A 89 7.16 -3.53 30.22
C ASP A 89 8.56 -4.03 29.85
N GLY A 90 9.26 -3.30 28.97
CA GLY A 90 10.54 -3.69 28.38
C GLY A 90 10.49 -4.92 27.45
N GLY A 91 9.33 -5.60 27.36
CA GLY A 91 9.09 -6.74 26.49
C GLY A 91 9.03 -6.33 25.03
N THR A 92 9.36 -7.27 24.14
CA THR A 92 9.27 -7.06 22.68
C THR A 92 8.19 -7.95 22.10
N LEU A 93 7.32 -7.38 21.29
CA LEU A 93 6.30 -8.11 20.54
C LEU A 93 6.51 -7.89 19.05
N LEU A 94 6.60 -8.99 18.30
CA LEU A 94 6.56 -8.99 16.84
C LEU A 94 5.14 -9.27 16.40
N LEU A 95 4.56 -8.30 15.69
CA LEU A 95 3.28 -8.41 15.03
C LEU A 95 3.53 -8.71 13.55
N GLY A 96 3.25 -9.94 13.14
CA GLY A 96 3.20 -10.32 11.73
C GLY A 96 1.83 -9.96 11.15
N GLY A 97 1.79 -9.17 10.08
CA GLY A 97 0.57 -8.81 9.37
C GLY A 97 0.06 -9.88 8.40
N GLN A 98 -1.06 -9.56 7.76
CA GLN A 98 -1.67 -10.28 6.63
C GLN A 98 -0.70 -10.35 5.42
N LYS A 99 -0.62 -11.51 4.76
CA LYS A 99 0.09 -11.69 3.48
C LYS A 99 -0.71 -11.04 2.35
N LEU A 100 -0.10 -10.12 1.62
CA LEU A 100 -0.65 -9.60 0.37
C LEU A 100 -0.01 -10.38 -0.78
N SER A 101 -0.84 -11.09 -1.54
CA SER A 101 -0.42 -11.82 -2.74
C SER A 101 -1.15 -11.20 -3.93
N VAL A 102 -0.41 -10.47 -4.76
CA VAL A 102 -0.94 -9.96 -6.02
C VAL A 102 -0.43 -10.89 -7.13
N GLU A 103 -1.36 -11.60 -7.77
CA GLU A 103 -1.08 -12.38 -8.97
C GLU A 103 -1.55 -11.59 -10.19
N THR A 104 -0.60 -11.08 -10.98
CA THR A 104 -0.90 -10.40 -12.25
C THR A 104 -0.52 -11.32 -13.40
N GLU A 105 -1.52 -11.81 -14.13
CA GLU A 105 -1.33 -12.58 -15.35
C GLU A 105 -1.53 -11.65 -16.57
N ILE A 106 -0.43 -11.32 -17.25
CA ILE A 106 -0.45 -10.53 -18.47
C ILE A 106 -0.28 -11.50 -19.64
N GLU A 107 -1.37 -11.77 -20.36
CA GLU A 107 -1.35 -12.49 -21.63
C GLU A 107 -1.22 -11.48 -22.77
N SER A 108 -0.09 -11.52 -23.50
CA SER A 108 0.12 -10.70 -24.69
C SER A 108 0.40 -11.61 -25.89
N GLY A 109 -0.36 -11.48 -26.98
CA GLY A 109 -0.19 -12.30 -28.17
C GLY A 109 -0.87 -11.72 -29.40
N ILE A 110 -0.34 -12.02 -30.59
CA ILE A 110 -0.92 -11.56 -31.87
C ILE A 110 -2.23 -12.34 -32.12
N PRO A 111 -3.41 -11.69 -32.20
CA PRO A 111 -4.73 -12.36 -32.18
C PRO A 111 -4.97 -13.45 -33.24
N ILE A 112 -4.25 -13.40 -34.36
CA ILE A 112 -4.40 -14.32 -35.50
C ILE A 112 -3.44 -15.52 -35.39
N LEU A 113 -2.18 -15.29 -34.99
CA LEU A 113 -1.14 -16.33 -34.91
C LEU A 113 -1.22 -17.14 -33.61
N SER A 114 -1.78 -16.57 -32.52
CA SER A 114 -1.90 -17.23 -31.22
C SER A 114 -2.91 -18.40 -31.21
N LYS A 115 -3.82 -18.47 -32.19
CA LYS A 115 -4.87 -19.50 -32.30
C LYS A 115 -4.49 -20.72 -33.15
N ILE A 116 -3.35 -20.68 -33.86
CA ILE A 116 -2.91 -21.82 -34.69
C ILE A 116 -2.32 -22.90 -33.76
N PRO A 117 -2.95 -24.08 -33.63
CA PRO A 117 -2.36 -25.19 -32.89
C PRO A 117 -0.98 -25.51 -33.50
N PHE A 118 0.00 -25.90 -32.67
CA PHE A 118 1.42 -26.11 -33.00
C PHE A 118 2.34 -24.87 -33.07
N ILE A 119 1.88 -23.68 -33.51
CA ILE A 119 2.76 -22.49 -33.64
C ILE A 119 2.39 -21.36 -32.65
N GLY A 120 1.16 -21.36 -32.11
CA GLY A 120 0.67 -20.30 -31.21
C GLY A 120 1.48 -20.11 -29.91
N ARG A 121 2.22 -21.14 -29.46
CA ARG A 121 3.13 -21.04 -28.30
C ARG A 121 4.42 -20.22 -28.56
N LEU A 122 4.86 -20.10 -29.81
CA LEU A 122 6.03 -19.26 -30.16
C LEU A 122 5.68 -17.76 -30.26
N PHE A 123 4.40 -17.43 -30.42
CA PHE A 123 3.90 -16.06 -30.62
C PHE A 123 3.00 -15.56 -29.46
N SER A 124 2.90 -16.34 -28.38
CA SER A 124 2.26 -15.91 -27.14
C SER A 124 3.33 -15.60 -26.10
N ASN A 125 3.34 -14.37 -25.61
CA ASN A 125 4.17 -13.96 -24.49
C ASN A 125 3.28 -13.88 -23.23
N ARG A 126 3.44 -14.87 -22.34
CA ARG A 126 2.75 -14.91 -21.05
C ARG A 126 3.71 -14.43 -19.98
N THR A 127 3.46 -13.24 -19.44
CA THR A 127 4.23 -12.71 -18.31
C THR A 127 3.40 -12.92 -17.04
N LYS A 128 3.91 -13.75 -16.12
CA LYS A 128 3.34 -13.91 -14.77
C LYS A 128 4.18 -13.11 -13.81
N VAL A 129 3.62 -12.04 -13.24
CA VAL A 129 4.25 -11.29 -12.16
C VAL A 129 3.57 -11.69 -10.86
N ARG A 130 4.35 -12.24 -9.92
CA ARG A 130 3.90 -12.55 -8.55
C ARG A 130 4.63 -11.63 -7.60
N ASP A 131 3.89 -10.74 -6.96
CA ASP A 131 4.42 -9.84 -5.95
C ASP A 131 3.90 -10.29 -4.57
N ASN A 132 4.81 -10.72 -3.70
CA ASN A 132 4.51 -11.17 -2.34
C ASN A 132 5.05 -10.14 -1.35
N ARG A 133 4.17 -9.50 -0.59
CA ARG A 133 4.54 -8.46 0.39
C ARG A 133 4.06 -8.87 1.78
N ILE A 134 4.93 -8.70 2.78
CA ILE A 134 4.66 -9.01 4.19
C ILE A 134 4.97 -7.78 5.03
N LEU A 135 3.97 -7.32 5.79
CA LEU A 135 4.15 -6.25 6.78
C LEU A 135 4.53 -6.86 8.14
N LEU A 136 5.67 -6.43 8.69
CA LEU A 136 6.13 -6.80 10.03
C LEU A 136 6.21 -5.55 10.89
N ILE A 137 5.61 -5.59 12.09
CA ILE A 137 5.61 -4.48 13.04
C ILE A 137 6.24 -4.98 14.34
N LEU A 138 7.41 -4.43 14.71
CA LEU A 138 8.09 -4.74 15.96
C LEU A 138 7.82 -3.61 16.96
N VAL A 139 7.31 -3.95 18.14
CA VAL A 139 7.04 -2.97 19.20
C VAL A 139 7.71 -3.39 20.51
N LYS A 140 8.32 -2.42 21.19
CA LYS A 140 8.92 -2.57 22.52
C LYS A 140 8.53 -1.37 23.37
N PRO A 141 7.46 -1.44 24.17
CA PRO A 141 7.14 -0.38 25.10
C PRO A 141 8.14 -0.36 26.25
N THR A 142 8.35 0.82 26.83
CA THR A 142 9.15 1.01 28.05
C THR A 142 8.47 2.05 28.91
N ILE A 143 8.12 1.69 30.14
CA ILE A 143 7.53 2.57 31.13
C ILE A 143 8.66 3.32 31.81
N ILE A 144 8.60 4.66 31.79
CA ILE A 144 9.62 5.51 32.41
C ILE A 144 8.99 6.16 33.65
N LEU A 145 9.56 5.89 34.82
CA LEU A 145 9.21 6.54 36.08
C LEU A 145 10.30 7.58 36.40
N GLN A 146 9.91 8.85 36.52
CA GLN A 146 10.86 9.97 36.69
C GLN A 146 11.74 9.82 37.95
N GLU A 147 11.16 9.39 39.06
CA GLU A 147 11.87 9.23 40.35
C GLU A 147 12.98 8.17 40.28
N GLU A 148 12.73 7.06 39.59
CA GLU A 148 13.73 5.98 39.41
C GLU A 148 14.78 6.37 38.37
N ALA A 149 14.37 7.05 37.29
CA ALA A 149 15.29 7.52 36.25
C ALA A 149 16.28 8.58 36.76
N GLU A 150 15.83 9.47 37.65
CA GLU A 150 16.69 10.45 38.31
C GLU A 150 17.67 9.77 39.29
N ALA A 151 17.21 8.77 40.05
CA ALA A 151 18.07 8.01 40.96
C ALA A 151 19.16 7.20 40.23
N GLU A 152 18.83 6.56 39.11
CA GLU A 152 19.82 5.87 38.25
C GLU A 152 20.81 6.85 37.62
N ALA A 153 20.35 8.02 37.16
CA ALA A 153 21.22 9.04 36.59
C ALA A 153 22.23 9.58 37.63
N ILE A 154 21.77 9.83 38.85
CA ILE A 154 22.63 10.26 39.97
C ILE A 154 23.63 9.16 40.33
N ALA A 155 23.19 7.90 40.44
CA ALA A 155 24.07 6.77 40.73
C ALA A 155 25.14 6.54 39.64
N ALA A 156 24.79 6.74 38.36
CA ALA A 156 25.73 6.67 37.25
C ALA A 156 26.78 7.79 37.26
N MET A 157 26.42 8.98 37.77
CA MET A 157 27.37 10.09 37.97
C MET A 157 28.33 9.83 39.14
N GLU A 158 27.90 9.10 40.17
CA GLU A 158 28.74 8.74 41.32
C GLU A 158 29.70 7.57 41.03
N GLY A 159 29.31 6.63 40.16
CA GLY A 159 30.12 5.44 39.79
C GLY A 159 31.30 5.71 38.85
N GLY A 160 31.44 6.92 38.29
CA GLY A 160 32.48 7.29 37.32
C GLY A 160 33.80 7.82 37.90
N PHE A 161 33.96 7.82 39.24
CA PHE A 161 35.12 8.42 39.93
C PHE A 161 36.06 7.43 40.63
N TYR A 162 36.06 6.15 40.23
CA TYR A 162 37.07 5.16 40.67
C TYR A 162 37.63 4.36 39.50
#